data_AF-A0A7L2IXU6-F1
#
_entry.id   AF-A0A7L2IXU6-F1
#
_cell.length_a   1.000
_cell.length_b   1.000
_cell.length_c   1.000
_cell.angle_alpha   90.00
_cell.angle_beta   90.00
_cell.angle_gamma   90.00
#
_symmetry.space_group_name_H-M   'P 1'
#
loop_
_entity.id
_entity.type
_entity.pdbx_description
1 polymer ?
#
loop_
_entity_poly.entity_id
_entity_poly.type
_entity_poly.pdbx_seq_one_letter_code
_entity_poly.pdbx_strand_id
1 'polypeptide(L)'
;PLPSYDEVLVCTPDTEEEEVELLIRRALSPGSHDQKIFCLLGADKLVYKVSERLEFHFSRLVQSSRILNYKFLIFCNAKAHNSYVTTAFDAYKVTFPHYDKMEIQTYLKGNLQVASGTAPVAQAFEEPHQQNIKFVFSARAGMGE
;
A
#
# COMPACT_ATOMS: atom_id res chain seq x y z
N PRO A 1 1.41 -13.81 -1.00
CA PRO A 1 0.55 -13.32 0.12
C PRO A 1 0.24 -11.85 -0.12
N LEU A 2 -0.89 -11.37 0.39
CA LEU A 2 -1.20 -9.94 0.38
C LEU A 2 -0.30 -9.19 1.38
N PRO A 3 0.03 -7.91 1.11
CA PRO A 3 0.86 -7.13 2.01
C PRO A 3 0.15 -6.85 3.33
N SER A 4 0.92 -6.65 4.41
CA SER A 4 0.40 -6.27 5.73
C SER A 4 0.57 -4.76 6.01
N TYR A 5 0.07 -4.30 7.15
CA TYR A 5 0.25 -2.92 7.62
C TYR A 5 1.72 -2.55 7.86
N ASP A 6 2.61 -3.54 8.03
CA ASP A 6 4.04 -3.28 8.18
C ASP A 6 4.72 -2.92 6.84
N GLU A 7 4.07 -3.22 5.72
CA GLU A 7 4.55 -3.00 4.36
C GLU A 7 3.84 -1.82 3.69
N VAL A 8 2.55 -1.59 3.96
CA VAL A 8 1.76 -0.55 3.31
C VAL A 8 1.14 0.38 4.35
N LEU A 9 1.51 1.66 4.30
CA LEU A 9 0.88 2.73 5.07
C LEU A 9 -0.05 3.54 4.17
N VAL A 10 -1.33 3.62 4.54
CA VAL A 10 -2.32 4.45 3.86
C VAL A 10 -2.32 5.84 4.50
N CYS A 11 -1.76 6.81 3.82
CA CYS A 11 -1.61 8.16 4.35
C CYS A 11 -2.95 8.90 4.38
N THR A 12 -3.15 9.64 5.47
CA THR A 12 -4.25 10.55 5.70
C THR A 12 -3.70 11.89 6.22
N PRO A 13 -4.52 12.95 6.31
CA PRO A 13 -4.11 14.19 6.96
C PRO A 13 -3.70 14.02 8.42
N ASP A 14 -4.18 12.96 9.09
CA ASP A 14 -3.92 12.67 10.50
C ASP A 14 -2.72 11.72 10.70
N THR A 15 -2.08 11.26 9.63
CA THR A 15 -0.92 10.35 9.72
C THR A 15 0.24 11.03 10.44
N GLU A 16 0.79 10.33 11.43
CA GLU A 16 1.82 10.88 12.32
C GLU A 16 3.24 10.71 11.75
N GLU A 17 4.17 11.55 12.22
CA GLU A 17 5.59 11.48 11.83
C GLU A 17 6.20 10.11 12.16
N GLU A 18 5.82 9.52 13.29
CA GLU A 18 6.35 8.23 13.75
C GLU A 18 5.97 7.09 12.81
N GLU A 19 4.73 7.05 12.33
CA GLU A 19 4.25 6.00 11.40
C GLU A 19 5.09 6.00 10.12
N VAL A 20 5.32 7.19 9.58
CA VAL A 20 6.12 7.39 8.37
C VAL A 20 7.59 7.04 8.62
N GLU A 21 8.16 7.49 9.73
CA GLU A 21 9.54 7.17 10.10
C GLU A 21 9.76 5.67 10.27
N LEU A 22 8.84 4.96 10.93
CA LEU A 22 8.92 3.51 11.13
C LEU A 22 8.90 2.78 9.80
N LEU A 23 8.02 3.16 8.86
CA LEU A 23 7.96 2.51 7.55
C LEU A 23 9.26 2.73 6.75
N ILE A 24 9.79 3.95 6.72
CA ILE A 24 11.04 4.26 6.00
C ILE A 24 12.21 3.49 6.62
N ARG A 25 12.30 3.42 7.95
CA ARG A 25 13.33 2.64 8.64
C ARG A 25 13.23 1.17 8.27
N ARG A 26 12.04 0.57 8.24
CA ARG A 26 11.87 -0.84 7.80
C ARG A 26 12.30 -1.05 6.35
N ALA A 27 11.99 -0.09 5.48
CA ALA A 27 12.32 -0.17 4.05
C ALA A 27 13.81 0.01 3.74
N LEU A 28 14.51 0.83 4.54
CA LEU A 28 15.88 1.30 4.25
C LEU A 28 16.92 0.91 5.31
N SER A 29 16.58 0.04 6.27
CA SER A 29 17.55 -0.43 7.28
C SER A 29 18.34 -1.66 6.82
N PRO A 30 19.64 -1.76 7.17
CA PRO A 30 20.42 -2.97 6.97
C PRO A 30 19.74 -4.14 7.69
N GLY A 31 19.49 -5.25 6.97
CA GLY A 31 18.77 -6.39 7.53
C GLY A 31 17.36 -6.61 6.97
N SER A 32 16.83 -5.70 6.14
CA SER A 32 15.60 -5.91 5.37
C SER A 32 15.82 -6.92 4.23
N HIS A 33 16.31 -8.12 4.55
CA HIS A 33 16.68 -9.15 3.59
C HIS A 33 15.47 -9.78 2.88
N ASP A 34 14.25 -9.49 3.31
CA ASP A 34 13.03 -10.12 2.82
C ASP A 34 12.60 -9.67 1.40
N GLN A 35 13.32 -8.76 0.73
CA GLN A 35 12.96 -8.21 -0.59
C GLN A 35 11.50 -7.69 -0.68
N LYS A 36 10.90 -7.36 0.47
CA LYS A 36 9.54 -6.84 0.59
C LYS A 36 9.43 -5.47 -0.06
N ILE A 37 8.21 -5.13 -0.45
CA ILE A 37 7.90 -3.83 -1.04
C ILE A 37 7.23 -3.01 0.05
N PHE A 38 7.81 -1.85 0.34
CA PHE A 38 7.24 -0.89 1.28
C PHE A 38 6.59 0.25 0.52
N CYS A 39 5.45 0.72 0.99
CA CYS A 39 4.59 1.63 0.23
C CYS A 39 3.93 2.69 1.11
N LEU A 40 4.06 3.96 0.72
CA LEU A 40 3.20 5.05 1.18
C LEU A 40 2.11 5.29 0.13
N LEU A 41 0.85 5.00 0.47
CA LEU A 41 -0.29 5.22 -0.42
C LEU A 41 -1.00 6.54 -0.08
N GLY A 42 -1.07 7.46 -1.04
CA GLY A 42 -1.71 8.77 -0.85
C GLY A 42 -0.84 9.76 -0.10
N ALA A 43 0.49 9.69 -0.28
CA ALA A 43 1.45 10.52 0.44
C ALA A 43 1.28 12.02 0.20
N ASP A 44 0.59 12.43 -0.87
CA ASP A 44 0.19 13.81 -1.12
C ASP A 44 -0.75 14.40 -0.05
N LYS A 45 -1.40 13.55 0.75
CA LYS A 45 -2.30 13.95 1.83
C LYS A 45 -1.58 14.26 3.14
N LEU A 46 -0.30 13.91 3.26
CA LEU A 46 0.49 14.20 4.44
C LEU A 46 0.56 15.71 4.64
N VAL A 47 0.40 16.16 5.88
CA VAL A 47 0.63 17.57 6.20
C VAL A 47 2.09 17.95 5.96
N TYR A 48 2.34 19.25 5.77
CA TYR A 48 3.68 19.76 5.42
C TYR A 48 4.77 19.24 6.37
N LYS A 49 4.54 19.33 7.68
CA LYS A 49 5.52 18.91 8.71
C LYS A 49 5.91 17.44 8.57
N VAL A 50 4.93 16.56 8.35
CA VAL A 50 5.16 15.12 8.16
C VAL A 50 5.84 14.84 6.81
N SER A 51 5.50 15.60 5.77
CA SER A 51 6.10 15.49 4.43
C SER A 51 7.58 15.90 4.41
N GLU A 52 7.93 16.99 5.10
CA GLU A 52 9.32 17.43 5.28
C GLU A 52 10.12 16.37 6.05
N ARG A 53 9.49 15.77 7.08
CA ARG A 53 10.12 14.72 7.89
C ARG A 53 10.36 13.44 7.10
N LEU A 54 9.42 13.05 6.24
CA LEU A 54 9.56 11.96 5.26
C LEU A 54 10.81 12.16 4.39
N GLU A 55 10.95 13.32 3.75
CA GLU A 55 12.09 13.63 2.89
C GLU A 55 13.42 13.59 3.66
N PHE A 56 13.45 14.19 4.86
CA PHE A 56 14.64 14.18 5.71
C PHE A 56 15.10 12.76 6.05
N HIS A 57 14.19 11.90 6.49
CA HIS A 57 14.53 10.52 6.83
C HIS A 57 14.94 9.70 5.62
N PHE A 58 14.20 9.82 4.52
CA PHE A 58 14.53 9.15 3.27
C PHE A 58 15.94 9.53 2.81
N SER A 59 16.23 10.82 2.71
CA SER A 59 17.54 11.32 2.25
C SER A 59 18.68 10.83 3.14
N ARG A 60 18.51 10.89 4.47
CA ARG A 60 19.52 10.40 5.42
C ARG A 60 19.75 8.90 5.32
N LEU A 61 18.68 8.11 5.19
CA LEU A 61 18.80 6.66 5.12
C LEU A 61 19.36 6.21 3.77
N VAL A 62 18.94 6.80 2.65
CA VAL A 62 19.52 6.52 1.34
C VAL A 62 21.00 6.89 1.30
N GLN A 63 21.40 8.05 1.84
CA GLN A 63 22.81 8.47 1.88
C GLN A 63 23.68 7.60 2.81
N SER A 64 23.13 7.12 3.93
CA SER A 64 23.87 6.32 4.92
C SER A 64 23.86 4.83 4.62
N SER A 65 22.87 4.33 3.88
CA SER A 65 22.72 2.92 3.57
C SER A 65 23.64 2.49 2.41
N ARG A 66 24.24 1.30 2.53
CA ARG A 66 24.86 0.57 1.40
C ARG A 66 23.81 -0.23 0.60
N ILE A 67 22.52 0.04 0.79
CA ILE A 67 21.43 -0.75 0.22
C ILE A 67 21.17 -0.27 -1.20
N LEU A 68 21.74 -0.97 -2.16
CA LEU A 68 21.59 -0.63 -3.59
C LEU A 68 20.23 -1.03 -4.17
N ASN A 69 19.44 -1.86 -3.47
CA ASN A 69 18.25 -2.52 -4.02
C ASN A 69 17.02 -2.41 -3.09
N TYR A 70 16.79 -1.26 -2.46
CA TYR A 70 15.55 -1.05 -1.69
C TYR A 70 14.33 -1.01 -2.61
N LYS A 71 13.17 -1.43 -2.10
CA LYS A 71 11.88 -1.34 -2.80
C LYS A 71 10.91 -0.50 -1.97
N PHE A 72 11.02 0.82 -2.12
CA PHE A 72 10.18 1.80 -1.44
C PHE A 72 9.40 2.59 -2.47
N LEU A 73 8.07 2.52 -2.42
CA LEU A 73 7.16 3.18 -3.34
C LEU A 73 6.39 4.30 -2.63
N ILE A 74 6.27 5.44 -3.29
CA ILE A 74 5.46 6.57 -2.83
C ILE A 74 4.41 6.83 -3.90
N PHE A 75 3.14 6.58 -3.56
CA PHE A 75 2.02 6.89 -4.44
C PHE A 75 1.38 8.20 -4.01
N CYS A 76 1.28 9.12 -4.95
CA CYS A 76 0.57 10.38 -4.81
C CYS A 76 -0.58 10.44 -5.81
N ASN A 77 -1.62 11.19 -5.49
CA ASN A 77 -2.64 11.56 -6.46
C ASN A 77 -1.99 12.43 -7.56
N ALA A 78 -2.11 12.00 -8.82
CA ALA A 78 -1.56 12.73 -9.97
C ALA A 78 -2.10 14.17 -10.10
N LYS A 79 -3.27 14.47 -9.53
CA LYS A 79 -3.88 15.82 -9.55
C LYS A 79 -3.40 16.71 -8.40
N ALA A 80 -2.66 16.17 -7.42
CA ALA A 80 -2.19 16.89 -6.24
C ALA A 80 -0.84 17.59 -6.48
N HIS A 81 -0.77 18.41 -7.54
CA HIS A 81 0.45 19.07 -8.00
C HIS A 81 1.09 20.02 -6.96
N ASN A 82 0.33 20.45 -5.95
CA ASN A 82 0.78 21.39 -4.92
C ASN A 82 1.24 20.70 -3.62
N SER A 83 1.28 19.37 -3.56
CA SER A 83 1.74 18.66 -2.37
C SER A 83 3.26 18.69 -2.27
N TYR A 84 3.77 18.90 -1.05
CA TYR A 84 5.21 18.93 -0.77
C TYR A 84 5.90 17.66 -1.26
N VAL A 85 5.32 16.49 -0.96
CA VAL A 85 5.88 15.19 -1.35
C VAL A 85 6.07 15.07 -2.86
N THR A 86 5.09 15.51 -3.65
CA THR A 86 5.17 15.42 -5.11
C THR A 86 6.29 16.28 -5.69
N THR A 87 6.61 17.41 -5.04
CA THR A 87 7.71 18.31 -5.42
C THR A 87 9.06 17.78 -4.93
N ALA A 88 9.16 17.39 -3.65
CA ALA A 88 10.40 16.89 -3.05
C ALA A 88 10.93 15.62 -3.73
N PHE A 89 10.03 14.74 -4.17
CA PHE A 89 10.39 13.48 -4.81
C PHE A 89 10.28 13.49 -6.35
N ASP A 90 10.22 14.67 -6.98
CA ASP A 90 10.05 14.80 -8.44
C ASP A 90 11.12 14.06 -9.23
N ALA A 91 12.38 14.13 -8.79
CA ALA A 91 13.51 13.43 -9.40
C ALA A 91 13.41 11.89 -9.35
N TYR A 92 12.54 11.34 -8.51
CA TYR A 92 12.34 9.89 -8.33
C TYR A 92 11.08 9.38 -9.05
N LYS A 93 10.37 10.23 -9.81
CA LYS A 93 9.15 9.83 -10.51
C LYS A 93 9.46 8.79 -11.59
N VAL A 94 8.69 7.71 -11.57
CA VAL A 94 8.76 6.62 -12.55
C VAL A 94 7.38 6.32 -13.11
N THR A 95 7.33 5.80 -14.34
CA THR A 95 6.10 5.27 -14.92
C THR A 95 5.80 3.91 -14.28
N PHE A 96 4.60 3.76 -13.73
CA PHE A 96 4.14 2.50 -13.16
C PHE A 96 3.37 1.69 -14.21
N PRO A 97 3.56 0.36 -14.30
CA PRO A 97 2.82 -0.47 -15.24
C PRO A 97 1.31 -0.43 -14.96
N HIS A 98 0.54 -0.39 -16.03
CA HIS A 98 -0.91 -0.56 -15.94
C HIS A 98 -1.22 -2.06 -15.86
N TYR A 99 -1.97 -2.46 -14.84
CA TYR A 99 -2.47 -3.83 -14.70
C TYR A 99 -3.94 -3.88 -15.06
N ASP A 100 -4.34 -4.91 -15.78
CA ASP A 100 -5.74 -5.06 -16.17
C ASP A 100 -6.60 -5.40 -14.94
N LYS A 101 -7.85 -4.91 -14.95
CA LYS A 101 -8.80 -5.15 -13.86
C LYS A 101 -9.03 -6.65 -13.64
N MET A 102 -9.08 -7.45 -14.70
CA MET A 102 -9.27 -8.90 -14.62
C MET A 102 -8.07 -9.58 -13.95
N GLU A 103 -6.84 -9.13 -14.22
CA GLU A 103 -5.63 -9.66 -13.59
C GLU A 103 -5.65 -9.39 -12.08
N ILE A 104 -5.96 -8.15 -11.68
CA ILE A 104 -6.07 -7.76 -10.27
C ILE A 104 -7.17 -8.58 -9.58
N GLN A 105 -8.34 -8.70 -10.20
CA GLN A 105 -9.44 -9.50 -9.65
C GLN A 105 -9.07 -10.97 -9.50
N THR A 106 -8.40 -11.55 -10.50
CA THR A 106 -7.96 -12.96 -10.46
C THR A 106 -6.94 -13.16 -9.34
N TYR A 107 -5.97 -12.26 -9.21
CA TYR A 107 -4.98 -12.29 -8.13
C TYR A 107 -5.64 -12.19 -6.75
N LEU A 108 -6.56 -11.25 -6.54
CA LEU A 108 -7.27 -11.09 -5.27
C LEU A 108 -8.14 -12.30 -4.96
N LYS A 109 -8.88 -12.84 -5.94
CA LYS A 109 -9.71 -14.04 -5.74
C LYS A 109 -8.89 -15.24 -5.30
N GLY A 110 -7.73 -15.47 -5.91
CA GLY A 110 -6.84 -16.57 -5.53
C GLY A 110 -6.25 -16.41 -4.13
N ASN A 111 -5.87 -15.20 -3.72
CA ASN A 111 -5.32 -14.96 -2.38
C ASN A 111 -6.37 -14.92 -1.26
N LEU A 112 -7.64 -14.72 -1.61
CA LEU A 112 -8.76 -14.64 -0.64
C LEU A 112 -9.60 -15.93 -0.60
N GLN A 113 -9.30 -16.91 -1.43
CA GLN A 113 -9.96 -18.21 -1.41
C GLN A 113 -9.60 -18.97 -0.13
N VAL A 114 -10.60 -19.62 0.46
CA VAL A 114 -10.40 -20.38 1.70
C VAL A 114 -10.20 -21.85 1.38
N ALA A 115 -9.26 -22.51 2.04
CA ALA A 115 -9.08 -23.95 1.89
C ALA A 115 -10.31 -24.70 2.44
N SER A 116 -10.74 -25.74 1.73
CA SER A 116 -11.86 -26.57 2.18
C SER A 116 -11.59 -27.16 3.56
N GLY A 117 -12.55 -27.00 4.48
CA GLY A 117 -12.52 -27.51 5.85
C GLY A 117 -11.94 -26.53 6.87
N THR A 118 -11.46 -25.35 6.44
CA THR A 118 -10.79 -24.39 7.34
C THR A 118 -11.67 -23.21 7.78
N ALA A 119 -12.75 -22.89 7.07
CA ALA A 119 -13.66 -21.80 7.44
C ALA A 119 -15.13 -22.17 7.14
N PRO A 120 -15.89 -22.63 8.15
CA PRO A 120 -17.29 -23.05 7.96
C PRO A 120 -18.19 -21.95 7.39
N VAL A 121 -17.92 -20.68 7.74
CA VAL A 121 -18.72 -19.52 7.27
C VAL A 121 -18.51 -19.25 5.78
N ALA A 122 -17.28 -19.36 5.28
CA ALA A 122 -16.99 -19.17 3.85
C ALA A 122 -17.59 -20.31 3.00
N GLN A 123 -17.69 -21.51 3.57
CA GLN A 123 -18.26 -22.70 2.93
C GLN A 123 -19.80 -22.71 2.88
N ALA A 124 -20.47 -21.81 3.60
CA ALA A 124 -21.92 -21.62 3.48
C ALA A 124 -22.34 -21.12 2.09
N PHE A 125 -21.38 -20.68 1.27
CA PHE A 125 -21.61 -20.20 -0.09
C PHE A 125 -21.22 -21.26 -1.13
N GLU A 126 -21.92 -21.26 -2.26
CA GLU A 126 -21.63 -22.13 -3.39
C GLU A 126 -20.31 -21.75 -4.08
N GLU A 127 -19.59 -22.75 -4.57
CA GLU A 127 -18.44 -22.54 -5.46
C GLU A 127 -18.85 -21.77 -6.71
N PRO A 128 -18.08 -20.77 -7.18
CA PRO A 128 -16.71 -20.39 -6.79
C PRO A 128 -16.65 -19.27 -5.71
N HIS A 129 -17.71 -19.04 -4.94
CA HIS A 129 -17.82 -17.89 -4.05
C HIS A 129 -17.33 -18.15 -2.61
N GLN A 130 -16.55 -19.18 -2.36
CA GLN A 130 -16.01 -19.51 -1.04
C GLN A 130 -14.77 -18.66 -0.71
N GLN A 131 -15.00 -17.42 -0.26
CA GLN A 131 -13.96 -16.42 -0.02
C GLN A 131 -14.03 -15.82 1.38
N ASN A 132 -12.88 -15.42 1.93
CA ASN A 132 -12.76 -14.79 3.26
C ASN A 132 -13.33 -13.37 3.32
N ILE A 133 -13.48 -12.68 2.18
CA ILE A 133 -13.99 -11.31 2.09
C ILE A 133 -14.97 -11.24 0.92
N LYS A 134 -16.08 -10.53 1.13
CA LYS A 134 -17.08 -10.26 0.10
C LYS A 134 -17.54 -8.82 0.19
N PHE A 135 -17.92 -8.30 -0.96
CA PHE A 135 -18.65 -7.05 -1.06
C PHE A 135 -20.00 -7.34 -1.72
N VAL A 136 -21.07 -6.93 -1.06
CA VAL A 136 -22.41 -6.91 -1.64
C VAL A 136 -22.69 -5.45 -1.97
N PHE A 137 -23.17 -5.21 -3.18
CA PHE A 137 -23.52 -3.87 -3.63
C PHE A 137 -24.84 -3.93 -4.37
N SER A 138 -25.73 -3.00 -4.06
CA SER A 138 -26.89 -2.70 -4.89
C SER A 138 -26.79 -1.32 -5.53
N ALA A 139 -27.29 -1.18 -6.75
CA ALA A 139 -27.43 0.12 -7.40
C ALA A 139 -28.52 1.00 -6.76
N ARG A 140 -29.45 0.40 -6.00
CA ARG A 140 -30.58 1.08 -5.36
C ARG A 140 -30.89 0.49 -3.99
N ALA A 141 -31.31 1.35 -3.06
CA ALA A 141 -31.70 0.92 -1.72
C ALA A 141 -32.95 0.00 -1.76
N GLY A 142 -33.07 -0.90 -0.78
CA GLY A 142 -34.25 -1.76 -0.60
C GLY A 142 -34.32 -2.99 -1.51
N MET A 143 -33.26 -3.31 -2.26
CA MET A 143 -33.21 -4.49 -3.15
C MET A 143 -32.78 -5.79 -2.45
N GLY A 144 -32.49 -5.72 -1.15
CA GLY A 144 -31.81 -6.78 -0.41
C GLY A 144 -30.29 -6.72 -0.64
N GLU A 145 -29.55 -6.76 0.47
CA GLU A 145 -28.13 -7.15 0.50
C GLU A 145 -28.02 -8.49 1.22
#